data_AF-F4CXC4-F1
#
_entry.id   AF-F4CXC4-F1
#
_cell.length_a   1.000
_cell.length_b   1.000
_cell.length_c   1.000
_cell.angle_alpha   90.00
_cell.angle_beta   90.00
_cell.angle_gamma   90.00
#
_symmetry.space_group_name_H-M   'P 1'
#
loop_
_entity.id
_entity.type
_entity.pdbx_description
1 polymer ?
#
loop_
_entity_poly.entity_id
_entity_poly.type
_entity_poly.pdbx_seq_one_letter_code
_entity_poly.pdbx_strand_id
1 'polypeptide(L)' 'MSDDQPDTPTVRDRATAAGIPETRLLTYVERGLLLLDGDVVCELDQPAPPGTRLLVTGS' A
#
# COMPACT_ATOMS: atom_id res chain seq x y z
N MET A 1 13.82 22.37 -15.87
CA MET A 1 14.40 21.06 -15.50
C MET A 1 13.96 20.79 -14.08
N SER A 2 13.43 19.59 -13.85
CA SER A 2 12.82 19.08 -12.61
C SER A 2 11.34 19.45 -12.42
N ASP A 3 10.46 18.74 -13.14
CA ASP A 3 9.16 18.34 -12.60
C ASP A 3 9.43 17.41 -11.41
N ASP A 4 9.68 17.99 -10.25
CA ASP A 4 9.79 17.29 -8.98
C ASP A 4 8.36 17.10 -8.42
N GLN A 5 7.46 16.56 -9.25
CA GLN A 5 6.16 16.11 -8.75
C GLN A 5 6.47 14.98 -7.78
N PRO A 6 6.15 15.09 -6.48
CA PRO A 6 6.30 13.96 -5.58
C PRO A 6 5.38 12.86 -6.12
N ASP A 7 5.97 11.82 -6.69
CA ASP A 7 5.23 10.65 -7.14
C ASP A 7 4.35 10.19 -5.98
N THR A 8 3.05 10.04 -6.26
CA THR A 8 2.10 9.64 -5.23
C THR A 8 2.56 8.31 -4.64
N PRO A 9 2.81 8.21 -3.32
CA PRO A 9 3.35 7.00 -2.74
C PRO A 9 2.41 5.84 -2.99
N THR A 10 2.98 4.67 -3.29
CA THR A 10 2.21 3.45 -3.55
C THR A 10 1.88 2.72 -2.25
N VAL A 11 1.01 1.72 -2.33
CA VAL A 11 0.77 0.80 -1.21
C VAL A 11 2.07 0.13 -0.77
N ARG A 12 2.95 -0.25 -1.71
CA ARG A 12 4.29 -0.80 -1.43
C ARG A 12 5.12 0.17 -0.58
N ASP A 13 5.19 1.43 -0.99
CA ASP A 13 6.00 2.45 -0.30
C ASP A 13 5.48 2.69 1.12
N ARG A 14 4.16 2.81 1.26
CA ARG A 14 3.48 3.03 2.55
C ARG A 14 3.70 1.88 3.51
N ALA A 15 3.59 0.65 3.03
CA ALA A 15 3.73 -0.53 3.87
C ALA A 15 5.20 -0.84 4.22
N THR A 16 6.12 -0.59 3.28
CA THR A 16 7.57 -0.68 3.54
C THR A 16 8.00 0.36 4.57
N ALA A 17 7.50 1.60 4.45
CA ALA A 17 7.71 2.65 5.44
C ALA A 17 7.13 2.31 6.83
N ALA A 18 6.09 1.48 6.89
CA ALA A 18 5.53 0.93 8.13
C ALA A 18 6.29 -0.30 8.67
N GLY A 19 7.37 -0.74 8.00
CA GLY A 19 8.18 -1.88 8.41
C GLY A 19 7.60 -3.25 8.02
N ILE A 20 6.61 -3.29 7.14
CA ILE A 20 6.06 -4.55 6.63
C ILE A 20 6.89 -4.97 5.41
N PRO A 21 7.51 -6.17 5.43
CA PRO A 21 8.27 -6.64 4.28
C PRO A 21 7.34 -6.97 3.10
N GLU A 22 7.83 -6.73 1.89
CA GLU A 22 7.08 -6.98 0.64
C GLU A 22 6.55 -8.42 0.52
N THR A 23 7.33 -9.40 0.99
CA THR A 23 6.91 -10.81 1.00
C THR A 23 5.63 -11.05 1.80
N ARG A 24 5.41 -10.32 2.91
CA ARG A 24 4.15 -10.39 3.68
C ARG A 24 3.02 -9.62 3.00
N LEU A 25 3.34 -8.49 2.35
CA LEU A 25 2.36 -7.70 1.61
C LEU A 25 1.74 -8.49 0.47
N LEU A 26 2.55 -9.23 -0.30
CA LEU A 26 2.06 -10.12 -1.35
C LEU A 26 1.06 -11.14 -0.77
N THR A 27 1.38 -11.76 0.37
CA THR A 27 0.45 -12.69 1.04
C THR A 27 -0.85 -12.01 1.47
N TYR A 28 -0.81 -10.76 1.94
CA TYR A 28 -2.03 -10.04 2.32
C TYR A 28 -2.88 -9.66 1.10
N VAL A 29 -2.25 -9.27 0.00
CA VAL A 29 -2.93 -8.99 -1.27
C VAL A 29 -3.58 -10.27 -1.83
N GLU A 30 -2.83 -11.37 -1.93
CA GLU A 30 -3.33 -12.66 -2.43
C GLU A 30 -4.53 -13.18 -1.62
N ARG A 31 -4.57 -12.88 -0.32
CA ARG A 31 -5.66 -13.29 0.58
C ARG A 31 -6.78 -12.26 0.70
N GLY A 32 -6.68 -11.11 0.02
CA GLY A 32 -7.66 -10.02 0.10
C GLY A 32 -7.74 -9.38 1.50
N LEU A 33 -6.64 -9.42 2.25
CA LEU A 33 -6.53 -8.93 3.62
C LEU A 33 -5.99 -7.49 3.70
N LEU A 34 -5.44 -6.96 2.61
CA LEU A 34 -4.93 -5.60 2.55
C LEU A 34 -6.03 -4.66 2.05
N LEU A 35 -6.32 -3.62 2.84
CA LEU A 35 -7.35 -2.62 2.54
C LEU A 35 -6.75 -1.22 2.46
N LEU A 36 -7.18 -0.43 1.47
CA LEU A 36 -6.89 1.00 1.34
C LEU A 36 -8.21 1.77 1.41
N ASP A 37 -8.38 2.57 2.46
CA ASP A 37 -9.64 3.28 2.77
C ASP A 37 -10.90 2.38 2.82
N GLY A 38 -10.69 1.09 3.06
CA GLY A 38 -11.75 0.08 3.12
C GLY A 38 -11.90 -0.76 1.85
N ASP A 39 -11.23 -0.38 0.76
CA ASP A 39 -11.23 -1.13 -0.50
C ASP A 39 -10.11 -2.17 -0.52
N VAL A 40 -10.40 -3.36 -1.04
CA VAL A 40 -9.40 -4.42 -1.18
C VAL A 40 -8.32 -4.00 -2.16
N VAL A 41 -7.07 -4.03 -1.71
CA VAL A 41 -5.91 -3.79 -2.56
C VAL A 41 -5.57 -5.06 -3.31
N CYS A 42 -5.59 -4.97 -4.64
CA CYS A 42 -5.23 -6.07 -5.54
C CYS A 42 -3.78 -5.96 -6.06
N GLU A 43 -3.19 -4.75 -6.03
CA GLU A 43 -1.87 -4.48 -6.58
C GLU A 43 -1.05 -3.57 -5.65
N LEU A 44 0.23 -3.88 -5.45
CA LEU A 44 1.11 -3.11 -4.56
C LEU A 44 1.50 -1.75 -5.15
N ASP A 45 1.47 -1.63 -6.48
CA ASP A 45 1.72 -0.40 -7.24
C ASP A 45 0.51 0.54 -7.23
N GLN A 46 -0.60 0.15 -6.60
CA GLN A 46 -1.76 1.01 -6.43
C GLN A 46 -1.37 2.31 -5.69
N PRO A 47 -1.78 3.50 -6.18
CA PRO A 47 -1.52 4.76 -5.50
C PRO A 47 -2.18 4.80 -4.12
N ALA A 48 -1.41 5.17 -3.11
CA ALA A 48 -1.84 5.32 -1.71
C ALA A 48 -1.39 6.68 -1.16
N PRO A 49 -2.03 7.79 -1.62
CA PRO A 49 -1.63 9.15 -1.24
C PRO A 49 -1.70 9.38 0.28
N PRO A 50 -0.93 10.36 0.80
CA PRO A 50 -1.05 10.78 2.17
C PRO A 50 -2.50 11.16 2.50
N GLY A 51 -3.02 10.66 3.63
CA GLY A 51 -4.43 10.82 4.02
C GLY A 51 -5.27 9.56 3.81
N THR A 52 -4.82 8.63 2.96
CA THR A 52 -5.42 7.30 2.84
C THR A 52 -5.00 6.38 3.99
N ARG A 53 -5.91 5.50 4.38
CA ARG A 53 -5.75 4.55 5.49
C ARG A 53 -5.46 3.16 4.94
N LEU A 54 -4.23 2.70 5.14
CA LEU A 54 -3.84 1.32 4.87
C LEU A 54 -4.10 0.44 6.09
N LEU A 55 -4.80 -0.67 5.91
CA LEU A 55 -5.19 -1.61 6.95
C LEU A 55 -4.92 -3.04 6.50
N VAL A 56 -4.50 -3.89 7.45
CA VAL A 56 -4.44 -5.34 7.25
C VAL A 56 -5.52 -5.95 8.14
N THR A 57 -6.49 -6.65 7.55
CA THR A 57 -7.54 -7.39 8.26
C THR A 57 -7.14 -8.86 8.43
N GLY A 58 -7.65 -9.56 9.44
CA GLY A 58 -7.39 -10.99 9.62
C GLY A 58 -6.06 -11.34 10.32
N SER A 59 -5.82 -10.74 11.48
CA SER A 59 -4.80 -11.16 12.45
C SER A 59 -5.04 -12.56 12.99
#